data_AF-A0A531JG11-F1
#
_entry.id   AF-A0A531JG11-F1
#
_cell.length_a   1.000
_cell.length_b   1.000
_cell.length_c   1.000
_cell.angle_alpha   90.00
_cell.angle_beta   90.00
_cell.angle_gamma   90.00
#
_symmetry.space_group_name_H-M   'P 1'
#
loop_
_entity.id
_entity.type
_entity.pdbx_description
1 polymer ?
#
loop_
_entity_poly.entity_id
_entity_poly.type
_entity_poly.pdbx_seq_one_letter_code
_entity_poly.pdbx_strand_id
1 'polypeptide(L)'
;GAVQAQDLKEFRVGILGGENEADRLRNYQCFADHIKQVLGVEKVSLFPAADYDGVIQGLLGGTLDFAELGASAYAKVYLENKDAVQPILTTIQTDGSTGYRAVMVAR
;
A
#
# COMPACT_ATOMS: atom_id res chain seq x y z
N GLY A 1 3.21 -5.59 -25.89
CA GLY A 1 4.64 -5.27 -25.73
C GLY A 1 5.07 -5.84 -24.41
N ALA A 2 6.10 -6.69 -24.41
CA ALA A 2 6.63 -7.26 -23.17
C ALA A 2 7.06 -6.11 -22.26
N VAL A 3 6.39 -5.97 -21.12
CA VAL A 3 6.91 -5.18 -20.01
C VAL A 3 8.21 -5.89 -19.65
N GLN A 4 9.33 -5.29 -20.04
CA GLN A 4 10.63 -5.71 -19.54
C GLN A 4 10.50 -5.72 -18.03
N ALA A 5 10.70 -6.88 -17.42
CA ALA A 5 11.02 -6.99 -16.02
C ALA A 5 12.26 -6.10 -15.81
N GLN A 6 12.05 -4.83 -15.49
CA GLN A 6 13.07 -4.04 -14.82
C GLN A 6 13.45 -4.91 -13.64
N ASP A 7 14.74 -5.27 -13.54
CA ASP A 7 15.29 -5.94 -12.37
C ASP A 7 14.70 -5.25 -11.13
N LEU A 8 13.71 -5.88 -10.50
CA LEU A 8 13.01 -5.37 -9.33
C LEU A 8 13.96 -5.58 -8.16
N LYS A 9 15.06 -4.80 -8.15
CA LYS A 9 16.08 -4.86 -7.11
C LYS A 9 15.51 -4.35 -5.79
N GLU A 10 14.61 -3.38 -5.87
CA GLU A 10 13.97 -2.78 -4.71
C GLU A 10 12.45 -2.75 -4.90
N PHE A 11 11.73 -3.16 -3.86
CA PHE A 11 10.28 -3.05 -3.78
C PHE A 11 9.91 -2.02 -2.71
N ARG A 12 9.18 -0.97 -3.10
CA ARG A 12 8.94 0.23 -2.30
C ARG A 12 7.51 0.25 -1.79
N VAL A 13 7.34 0.26 -0.47
CA VAL A 13 6.05 0.12 0.18
C VAL A 13 5.69 1.39 0.94
N GLY A 14 4.57 2.02 0.60
CA GLY A 14 3.98 3.09 1.39
C GLY A 14 3.30 2.54 2.63
N ILE A 15 3.63 3.07 3.82
CA ILE A 15 2.94 2.73 5.08
C ILE A 15 2.27 3.98 5.66
N LEU A 16 0.98 3.83 6.01
CA LEU A 16 0.11 4.88 6.50
C LEU A 16 -0.26 4.68 7.96
N GLY A 17 -0.45 5.79 8.67
CA GLY A 17 -0.92 5.79 10.06
C GLY A 17 0.16 5.35 11.06
N GLY A 18 -0.13 5.52 12.34
CA GLY A 18 0.81 5.30 13.45
C GLY A 18 1.37 6.61 14.00
N GLU A 19 1.49 6.69 15.32
CA GLU A 19 1.87 7.92 16.02
C GLU A 19 3.39 8.20 15.96
N ASN A 20 4.21 7.15 15.78
CA ASN A 20 5.67 7.24 15.80
C ASN A 20 6.30 6.48 14.62
N GLU A 21 7.23 7.10 13.90
CA GLU A 21 7.86 6.51 12.72
C GLU A 21 8.70 5.27 12.99
N ALA A 22 9.51 5.28 14.04
CA ALA A 22 10.35 4.13 14.40
C ALA A 22 9.50 2.90 14.75
N ASP A 23 8.36 3.12 15.42
CA ASP A 23 7.41 2.06 15.72
C ASP A 23 6.75 1.50 14.47
N ARG A 24 6.40 2.35 13.49
CA ARG A 24 5.87 1.89 12.20
C ARG A 24 6.86 0.99 11.49
N LEU A 25 8.10 1.42 11.35
CA LEU A 25 9.16 0.64 10.69
C LEU A 25 9.35 -0.71 11.38
N ARG A 26 9.42 -0.71 12.72
CA ARG A 26 9.54 -1.95 13.49
C ARG A 26 8.35 -2.89 13.29
N ASN A 27 7.12 -2.37 13.33
CA ASN A 27 5.91 -3.18 13.20
C ASN A 27 5.77 -3.83 11.81
N TYR A 28 6.28 -3.17 10.76
CA TYR A 28 6.26 -3.67 9.39
C TYR A 28 7.49 -4.50 9.01
N GLN A 29 8.48 -4.67 9.90
CA GLN A 29 9.72 -5.39 9.57
C GLN A 29 9.45 -6.83 9.12
N CYS A 30 8.58 -7.56 9.84
CA CYS A 30 8.21 -8.94 9.48
C CYS A 30 7.59 -9.01 8.08
N PHE A 31 6.74 -8.04 7.73
CA PHE A 31 6.15 -7.92 6.40
C PHE A 31 7.24 -7.67 5.34
N ALA A 32 8.15 -6.72 5.58
CA ALA A 32 9.23 -6.41 4.65
C ALA A 32 10.15 -7.61 4.39
N ASP A 33 10.55 -8.31 5.45
CA ASP A 33 11.38 -9.52 5.35
C ASP A 33 10.69 -10.62 4.57
N HIS A 34 9.39 -10.84 4.82
CA HIS A 34 8.62 -11.86 4.12
C HIS A 34 8.43 -11.53 2.65
N ILE A 35 8.10 -10.28 2.30
CA ILE A 35 7.97 -9.84 0.90
C ILE A 35 9.31 -9.97 0.17
N LYS A 36 10.42 -9.60 0.81
CA LYS A 36 11.76 -9.76 0.23
C LYS A 36 12.02 -11.23 -0.15
N GLN A 37 11.72 -12.15 0.76
CA GLN A 37 11.89 -13.58 0.55
C GLN A 37 10.98 -14.12 -0.57
N VAL A 38 9.68 -13.77 -0.55
CA VAL A 38 8.68 -14.32 -1.48
C VAL A 38 8.86 -13.77 -2.89
N LEU A 39 9.17 -12.47 -3.03
CA LEU A 39 9.35 -11.84 -4.34
C LEU A 39 10.76 -12.01 -4.90
N GLY A 40 11.74 -12.41 -4.08
CA GLY A 40 13.13 -12.59 -4.51
C GLY A 40 13.86 -11.29 -4.85
N VAL A 41 13.40 -10.16 -4.32
CA VAL A 41 14.01 -8.83 -4.54
C VAL A 41 15.21 -8.62 -3.61
N GLU A 42 16.16 -7.76 -4.00
CA GLU A 42 17.36 -7.50 -3.18
C GLU A 42 17.00 -6.68 -1.92
N LYS A 43 15.99 -5.82 -2.01
CA LYS A 43 15.59 -4.88 -0.96
C LYS A 43 14.08 -4.65 -0.95
N VAL A 44 13.53 -4.52 0.25
CA VAL A 44 12.20 -3.93 0.46
C VAL A 44 12.40 -2.66 1.28
N SER A 45 11.90 -1.54 0.79
CA SER A 45 11.96 -0.24 1.48
C SER A 45 10.58 0.17 1.93
N LEU A 46 10.48 0.49 3.22
CA LEU A 46 9.27 1.02 3.83
C LEU A 46 9.35 2.55 3.81
N PHE A 47 8.33 3.20 3.24
CA PHE A 47 8.18 4.64 3.13
C PHE A 47 7.05 5.10 4.03
N PRO A 48 7.38 5.61 5.22
CA PRO A 48 6.39 6.06 6.16
C PRO A 48 5.82 7.41 5.70
N ALA A 49 4.55 7.43 5.30
CA ALA A 49 3.91 8.67 4.85
C ALA A 49 3.31 9.45 6.03
N ALA A 50 3.28 10.77 5.92
CA ALA A 50 2.66 11.65 6.92
C ALA A 50 1.12 11.63 6.81
N ASP A 51 0.59 11.45 5.61
CA ASP A 51 -0.84 11.46 5.29
C ASP A 51 -1.15 10.61 4.05
N TYR A 52 -2.45 10.51 3.74
CA TYR A 52 -2.95 9.76 2.58
C TYR A 52 -2.46 10.33 1.25
N ASP A 53 -2.36 11.65 1.12
CA ASP A 53 -1.97 12.30 -0.13
C ASP A 53 -0.52 11.94 -0.50
N GLY A 54 0.39 11.84 0.47
CA GLY A 54 1.76 11.38 0.25
C GLY A 54 1.84 10.00 -0.40
N VAL A 55 1.01 9.04 0.04
CA VAL A 55 0.96 7.70 -0.57
C VAL A 55 0.28 7.74 -1.94
N ILE A 56 -0.82 8.48 -2.08
CA ILE A 56 -1.53 8.63 -3.37
C ILE A 56 -0.58 9.19 -4.43
N GLN A 57 0.17 10.26 -4.11
CA GLN A 57 1.14 10.85 -5.03
C GLN A 57 2.33 9.92 -5.27
N GLY A 58 2.77 9.17 -4.26
CA GLY A 58 3.83 8.19 -4.43
C GLY A 58 3.47 7.07 -5.42
N LEU A 59 2.22 6.58 -5.36
CA LEU A 59 1.70 5.59 -6.30
C LEU A 59 1.49 6.19 -7.70
N LEU A 60 0.86 7.37 -7.80
CA LEU A 60 0.65 8.06 -9.08
C LEU A 60 1.98 8.40 -9.79
N GLY A 61 3.00 8.78 -9.03
CA GLY A 61 4.33 9.09 -9.53
C GLY A 61 5.24 7.89 -9.77
N GLY A 62 4.79 6.67 -9.45
CA GLY A 62 5.60 5.45 -9.58
C GLY A 62 6.83 5.43 -8.65
N THR A 63 6.79 6.18 -7.55
CA THR A 63 7.83 6.16 -6.50
C THR A 63 7.54 5.14 -5.41
N LEU A 64 6.32 4.62 -5.35
CA LEU A 64 5.90 3.48 -4.54
C LEU A 64 5.37 2.36 -5.45
N ASP A 65 5.64 1.11 -5.09
CA ASP A 65 5.21 -0.08 -5.81
C ASP A 65 3.97 -0.72 -5.17
N PHE A 66 3.77 -0.50 -3.87
CA PHE A 66 2.63 -1.03 -3.12
C PHE A 66 2.26 -0.13 -1.95
N ALA A 67 0.96 -0.06 -1.64
CA ALA A 67 0.46 0.44 -0.36
C ALA A 67 -0.93 -0.16 -0.11
N GLU A 68 -1.27 -0.34 1.17
CA GLU A 68 -2.65 -0.63 1.55
C GLU A 68 -3.45 0.67 1.59
N LEU A 69 -4.59 0.70 0.89
CA LEU A 69 -5.45 1.88 0.78
C LEU A 69 -6.90 1.51 1.07
N GLY A 70 -7.61 2.43 1.74
CA GLY A 70 -9.06 2.41 1.77
C GLY A 70 -9.66 2.74 0.39
N ALA A 71 -10.93 2.36 0.19
CA ALA A 71 -11.62 2.50 -1.10
C ALA A 71 -11.62 3.93 -1.66
N SER A 72 -11.74 4.96 -0.80
CA SER A 72 -11.71 6.36 -1.24
C SER A 72 -10.35 6.79 -1.80
N ALA A 73 -9.25 6.32 -1.21
CA ALA A 73 -7.91 6.66 -1.69
C ALA A 73 -7.60 5.94 -3.02
N TYR A 74 -8.01 4.67 -3.14
CA TYR A 74 -7.95 3.96 -4.43
C TYR A 74 -8.77 4.69 -5.51
N ALA A 75 -10.00 5.11 -5.20
CA ALA A 75 -10.84 5.86 -6.13
C ALA A 75 -10.16 7.16 -6.59
N LYS A 76 -9.49 7.89 -5.68
CA LYS A 76 -8.70 9.07 -6.05
C LYS A 76 -7.59 8.74 -7.04
N VAL A 77 -6.78 7.71 -6.78
CA VAL A 77 -5.73 7.27 -7.72
C VAL A 77 -6.32 6.90 -9.08
N TYR A 78 -7.40 6.11 -9.10
CA TYR A 78 -8.06 5.66 -10.33
C TYR A 78 -8.62 6.81 -11.16
N LEU A 79 -9.22 7.82 -10.52
CA LEU A 79 -9.78 8.99 -11.20
C LEU A 79 -8.69 9.87 -11.81
N GLU A 80 -7.51 9.98 -11.17
CA GLU A 80 -6.37 10.73 -11.71
C GLU A 80 -5.67 9.94 -12.83
N ASN A 81 -5.41 8.66 -12.61
CA ASN A 81 -4.84 7.77 -13.62
C ASN A 81 -5.24 6.30 -13.35
N LYS A 82 -6.18 5.81 -14.17
CA LYS A 82 -6.70 4.43 -14.10
C LYS A 82 -5.64 3.34 -14.28
N ASP A 83 -4.52 3.66 -14.92
CA ASP A 83 -3.45 2.71 -15.25
C ASP A 83 -2.27 2.81 -14.26
N ALA A 84 -2.33 3.70 -13.27
CA ALA A 84 -1.25 3.90 -12.28
C ALA A 84 -1.10 2.73 -11.31
N VAL A 85 -2.21 2.09 -10.91
CA VAL A 85 -2.20 0.99 -9.95
C VAL A 85 -3.26 -0.05 -10.29
N GLN A 86 -3.01 -1.30 -9.88
CA GLN A 86 -3.98 -2.39 -9.96
C GLN A 86 -4.33 -2.88 -8.55
N PRO A 87 -5.63 -3.02 -8.21
CA PRO A 87 -6.02 -3.69 -6.97
C PRO A 87 -5.71 -5.19 -7.09
N ILE A 88 -4.87 -5.71 -6.19
CA ILE A 88 -4.42 -7.12 -6.20
C ILE A 88 -4.97 -7.94 -5.03
N LEU A 89 -5.40 -7.28 -3.95
CA LEU A 89 -5.88 -7.93 -2.73
C LEU A 89 -6.90 -7.06 -1.99
N THR A 90 -7.76 -7.70 -1.20
CA THR A 90 -8.69 -7.05 -0.28
C THR A 90 -8.89 -7.92 0.96
N THR A 91 -9.22 -7.28 2.08
CA THR A 91 -9.39 -7.95 3.37
C THR A 91 -10.77 -8.61 3.44
N ILE A 92 -10.78 -9.93 3.67
CA ILE A 92 -11.97 -10.67 4.06
C ILE A 92 -12.12 -10.57 5.58
N GLN A 93 -13.26 -10.04 6.03
CA GLN A 93 -13.61 -9.92 7.44
C GLN A 93 -13.95 -11.29 8.04
N THR A 94 -14.01 -11.37 9.38
CA THR A 94 -14.31 -12.62 10.10
C THR A 94 -15.71 -13.18 9.82
N ASP A 95 -16.63 -12.34 9.33
CA ASP A 95 -17.97 -12.73 8.88
C ASP A 95 -18.02 -13.11 7.38
N GLY A 96 -16.86 -13.15 6.70
CA GLY A 96 -16.73 -13.47 5.29
C GLY A 96 -16.99 -12.30 4.34
N SER A 97 -17.35 -11.12 4.85
CA SER A 97 -17.56 -9.94 4.00
C SER A 97 -16.24 -9.32 3.51
N THR A 98 -16.26 -8.66 2.36
CA THR A 98 -15.10 -7.92 1.81
C THR A 98 -15.25 -6.39 1.98
N GLY A 99 -16.10 -5.96 2.90
CA GLY A 99 -16.47 -4.56 3.07
C GLY A 99 -16.89 -4.26 4.50
N TYR A 100 -17.41 -3.05 4.72
CA TYR A 100 -17.86 -2.61 6.04
C TYR A 100 -19.18 -1.86 5.94
N ARG A 101 -19.91 -1.81 7.06
CA ARG A 101 -21.08 -0.94 7.23
C ARG A 101 -20.63 0.40 7.80
N ALA A 102 -20.87 1.48 7.07
CA ALA A 102 -20.70 2.82 7.60
C ALA A 102 -21.86 3.13 8.55
N VAL A 103 -21.57 3.38 9.82
CA VAL A 103 -22.56 3.67 10.86
C VAL A 103 -22.24 5.04 11.47
N MET A 104 -23.28 5.84 11.69
CA MET A 104 -23.19 7.10 12.45
C MET A 104 -23.74 6.86 13.86
N VAL A 105 -22.98 7.24 14.88
CA VAL A 105 -23.38 7.13 16.28
C VAL A 105 -23.50 8.54 16.87
N ALA A 106 -24.64 8.86 17.47
CA ALA A 106 -24.90 10.11 18.18
C ALA A 106 -25.33 9.82 19.63
N ARG A 107 -25.19 10.79 20.53
CA ARG A 107 -25.67 10.74 21.91
C ARG A 107 -26.70 11.83 22.14
#